data_AF-A0A6S7KN56-F1
#
_entry.id   AF-A0A6S7KN56-F1
#
_cell.length_a   1.000
_cell.length_b   1.000
_cell.length_c   1.000
_cell.angle_alpha   90.00
_cell.angle_beta   90.00
_cell.angle_gamma   90.00
#
_symmetry.space_group_name_H-M   'P 1'
#
loop_
_entity.id
_entity.type
_entity.pdbx_description
1 polymer ?
#
loop_
_entity_poly.entity_id
_entity_poly.type
_entity_poly.pdbx_seq_one_letter_code
_entity_poly.pdbx_strand_id
1 'polypeptide(L)'
;MPMGDYEFDDDDGKAAKKKDRGMTPKQALLAWVKSKMPPEIPMNNFTTDWNDGRAIAALVDAVEPGLFPDVDPEDLDPNDAVNNAKKAIETAEKYLGVPPVLDAADMCNPKVDEMSVMTYVSYFPEAKCKAGAPHRPQLPAAAKCSAEGPGVTPEGLVAKQPAPFTVFTAGAGKGTPQVNVFGPERSNITCEVVDNGDKTFSCLYSPPEQ
;
A
#
# COMPACT_ATOMS: atom_id res chain seq x y z
N MET A 1 -28.83 -68.55 -24.59
CA MET A 1 -27.69 -68.25 -25.49
C MET A 1 -27.32 -66.80 -25.29
N PRO A 2 -26.02 -66.48 -25.18
CA PRO A 2 -25.50 -65.15 -24.83
C PRO A 2 -25.50 -64.24 -26.07
N MET A 3 -25.85 -62.97 -25.91
CA MET A 3 -25.62 -61.95 -26.94
C MET A 3 -24.36 -61.19 -26.55
N GLY A 4 -23.33 -61.29 -27.38
CA GLY A 4 -22.02 -60.71 -27.19
C GLY A 4 -21.97 -59.20 -27.45
N ASP A 5 -20.94 -58.61 -26.85
CA ASP A 5 -20.12 -57.48 -27.27
C ASP A 5 -20.70 -56.61 -28.40
N TYR A 6 -21.23 -55.45 -28.02
CA TYR A 6 -21.27 -54.27 -28.87
C TYR A 6 -20.68 -53.10 -28.08
N GLU A 7 -19.42 -52.82 -28.37
CA GLU A 7 -18.74 -51.58 -28.00
C GLU A 7 -19.48 -50.40 -28.64
N PHE A 8 -19.83 -49.41 -27.82
CA PHE A 8 -20.18 -48.07 -28.29
C PHE A 8 -19.13 -47.10 -27.72
N ASP A 9 -18.16 -46.77 -28.58
CA ASP A 9 -17.31 -45.59 -28.45
C ASP A 9 -18.19 -44.35 -28.65
N ASP A 10 -18.56 -43.66 -27.58
CA ASP A 10 -19.00 -42.27 -27.63
C ASP A 10 -17.93 -41.40 -26.95
N ASP A 11 -16.87 -41.15 -27.71
CA ASP A 11 -16.04 -39.95 -27.59
C ASP A 11 -16.94 -38.74 -27.86
N ASP A 12 -17.39 -38.10 -26.78
CA ASP A 12 -17.89 -36.73 -26.83
C ASP A 12 -17.47 -36.01 -25.55
N GLY A 13 -16.16 -35.78 -25.46
CA GLY A 13 -15.56 -34.78 -24.58
C GLY A 13 -16.10 -33.38 -24.90
N LYS A 14 -17.32 -33.07 -24.44
CA LYS A 14 -17.81 -31.69 -24.37
C LYS A 14 -17.10 -31.00 -23.22
N ALA A 15 -15.93 -30.46 -23.53
CA ALA A 15 -15.34 -29.35 -22.79
C ALA A 15 -16.45 -28.32 -22.54
N ALA A 16 -16.87 -28.22 -21.28
CA ALA A 16 -17.77 -27.18 -20.83
C ALA A 16 -17.14 -25.83 -21.24
N LYS A 17 -17.69 -25.21 -22.28
CA LYS A 17 -17.35 -23.84 -22.67
C LYS A 17 -17.54 -23.00 -21.41
N LYS A 18 -16.43 -22.58 -20.78
CA LYS A 18 -16.44 -21.57 -19.72
C LYS A 18 -17.23 -20.40 -20.28
N LYS A 19 -18.43 -20.15 -19.73
CA LYS A 19 -19.16 -18.92 -20.01
C LYS A 19 -18.20 -17.79 -19.70
N ASP A 20 -17.87 -17.01 -20.72
CA ASP A 20 -17.22 -15.72 -20.57
C ASP A 20 -18.11 -14.91 -19.62
N ARG A 21 -17.77 -14.94 -18.33
CA ARG A 21 -18.44 -14.13 -17.31
C ARG A 21 -17.89 -12.73 -17.52
N GLY A 22 -18.48 -12.03 -18.50
CA GLY A 22 -18.21 -10.62 -18.73
C GLY A 22 -18.31 -9.87 -17.41
N MET A 23 -17.23 -9.18 -17.07
CA MET A 23 -17.14 -8.39 -15.86
C MET A 23 -18.15 -7.24 -15.94
N THR A 24 -18.93 -7.01 -14.88
CA THR A 24 -19.82 -5.84 -14.85
C THR A 24 -19.00 -4.54 -14.81
N PRO A 25 -19.52 -3.39 -15.25
CA PRO A 25 -18.81 -2.12 -15.15
C PRO A 25 -18.31 -1.82 -13.73
N LYS A 26 -19.14 -2.12 -12.72
CA LYS A 26 -18.79 -2.02 -11.30
C LYS A 26 -17.58 -2.91 -10.95
N GLN A 27 -17.62 -4.17 -11.36
CA GLN A 27 -16.53 -5.11 -11.09
C GLN A 27 -15.25 -4.66 -11.79
N ALA A 28 -15.34 -4.17 -13.03
CA ALA A 28 -14.19 -3.66 -13.78
C ALA A 28 -13.57 -2.44 -13.09
N LEU A 29 -14.40 -1.48 -12.65
CA LEU A 29 -13.91 -0.32 -11.91
C LEU A 29 -13.27 -0.73 -10.58
N LEU A 30 -13.89 -1.65 -9.82
CA LEU A 30 -13.33 -2.12 -8.56
C LEU A 30 -12.00 -2.85 -8.77
N ALA A 31 -11.88 -3.65 -9.82
CA ALA A 31 -10.62 -4.32 -10.17
C ALA A 31 -9.54 -3.33 -10.59
N TRP A 32 -9.91 -2.28 -11.33
CA TRP A 32 -9.00 -1.20 -11.68
C TRP A 32 -8.50 -0.47 -10.43
N VAL A 33 -9.40 -0.06 -9.52
CA VAL A 33 -9.02 0.57 -8.25
C VAL A 33 -8.08 -0.35 -7.47
N LYS A 34 -8.44 -1.62 -7.28
CA LYS A 34 -7.58 -2.62 -6.60
C LYS A 34 -6.18 -2.75 -7.20
N SER A 35 -6.05 -2.61 -8.51
CA SER A 35 -4.74 -2.68 -9.19
C SER A 35 -3.84 -1.47 -8.93
N LYS A 36 -4.43 -0.36 -8.47
CA LYS A 36 -3.74 0.91 -8.17
C LYS A 36 -3.43 1.07 -6.69
N MET A 37 -4.34 0.63 -5.83
CA MET A 37 -4.26 0.86 -4.38
C MET A 37 -3.10 0.10 -3.73
N PRO A 38 -2.48 0.67 -2.68
CA PRO A 38 -1.49 -0.04 -1.88
C PRO A 38 -2.14 -1.22 -1.13
N PRO A 39 -1.39 -2.30 -0.85
CA PRO A 39 -1.93 -3.51 -0.20
C PRO A 39 -2.47 -3.27 1.21
N GLU A 40 -2.06 -2.19 1.87
CA GLU A 40 -2.48 -1.76 3.20
C GLU A 40 -3.90 -1.17 3.22
N ILE A 41 -4.43 -0.75 2.07
CA ILE A 41 -5.78 -0.18 1.95
C ILE A 41 -6.67 -1.17 1.19
N PRO A 42 -7.40 -2.06 1.91
CA PRO A 42 -8.23 -3.06 1.29
C PRO A 42 -9.48 -2.43 0.66
N MET A 43 -9.72 -2.72 -0.63
CA MET A 43 -10.92 -2.28 -1.34
C MET A 43 -11.86 -3.44 -1.60
N ASN A 44 -13.14 -3.29 -1.32
CA ASN A 44 -14.18 -4.31 -1.46
C ASN A 44 -15.50 -3.73 -1.98
N ASN A 45 -15.78 -2.46 -1.72
CA ASN A 45 -17.02 -1.77 -2.10
C ASN A 45 -16.77 -0.32 -2.56
N PHE A 46 -17.85 0.32 -3.01
CA PHE A 46 -17.90 1.77 -3.28
C PHE A 46 -18.78 2.49 -2.25
N THR A 47 -18.71 2.07 -0.99
CA THR A 47 -19.42 2.72 0.12
C THR A 47 -18.49 2.90 1.31
N THR A 48 -18.51 1.96 2.27
CA THR A 48 -17.84 2.11 3.56
C THR A 48 -16.33 2.18 3.48
N ASP A 49 -15.70 1.57 2.47
CA ASP A 49 -14.24 1.58 2.32
C ASP A 49 -13.68 2.98 2.00
N TRP A 50 -14.56 3.92 1.62
CA TRP A 50 -14.21 5.29 1.28
C TRP A 50 -14.46 6.26 2.43
N ASN A 51 -15.13 5.80 3.50
CA ASN A 51 -15.67 6.70 4.50
C ASN A 51 -14.62 7.36 5.40
N ASP A 52 -13.42 6.78 5.51
CA ASP A 52 -12.30 7.34 6.30
C ASP A 52 -11.43 8.33 5.51
N GLY A 53 -11.75 8.56 4.24
CA GLY A 53 -11.03 9.46 3.33
C GLY A 53 -9.64 8.98 2.91
N ARG A 54 -9.13 7.86 3.44
CA ARG A 54 -7.81 7.32 3.10
C ARG A 54 -7.81 6.67 1.72
N ALA A 55 -8.91 5.99 1.36
CA ALA A 55 -9.03 5.36 0.06
C ALA A 55 -8.96 6.37 -1.10
N ILE A 56 -9.63 7.53 -0.99
CA ILE A 56 -9.57 8.55 -2.04
C ILE A 56 -8.21 9.24 -2.08
N ALA A 57 -7.58 9.51 -0.93
CA ALA A 57 -6.23 10.06 -0.87
C ALA A 57 -5.21 9.12 -1.54
N ALA A 58 -5.29 7.82 -1.23
CA ALA A 58 -4.44 6.81 -1.85
C ALA A 58 -4.73 6.61 -3.33
N LEU A 59 -5.97 6.75 -3.79
CA LEU A 59 -6.28 6.69 -5.21
C LEU A 59 -5.64 7.87 -5.95
N VAL A 60 -5.73 9.09 -5.42
CA VAL A 60 -5.10 10.29 -6.01
C VAL A 60 -3.59 10.08 -6.14
N ASP A 61 -2.95 9.59 -5.08
CA ASP A 61 -1.51 9.31 -5.09
C ASP A 61 -1.14 8.12 -6.00
N ALA A 62 -2.00 7.11 -6.11
CA ALA A 62 -1.75 5.97 -7.01
C ALA A 62 -1.93 6.32 -8.49
N VAL A 63 -2.72 7.34 -8.81
CA VAL A 63 -2.83 7.88 -10.18
C VAL A 63 -1.58 8.68 -10.55
N GLU A 64 -1.08 9.51 -9.64
CA GLU A 64 0.17 10.26 -9.80
C GLU A 64 0.99 10.20 -8.49
N PRO A 65 2.03 9.33 -8.43
CA PRO A 65 2.79 9.09 -7.20
C PRO A 65 3.43 10.35 -6.61
N GLY A 66 3.12 10.63 -5.34
CA GLY A 66 3.62 11.79 -4.61
C GLY A 66 2.81 13.06 -4.85
N LEU A 67 1.68 12.99 -5.57
CA LEU A 67 0.79 14.13 -5.79
C LEU A 67 0.01 14.50 -4.52
N PHE A 68 -0.29 13.53 -3.66
CA PHE A 68 -1.00 13.83 -2.41
C PHE A 68 -0.05 14.55 -1.43
N PRO A 69 -0.40 15.75 -0.94
CA PRO A 69 0.51 16.58 -0.17
C PRO A 69 0.74 16.05 1.25
N ASP A 70 1.82 16.55 1.87
CA ASP A 70 2.16 16.43 3.30
C ASP A 70 2.57 15.05 3.81
N VAL A 71 1.67 14.06 3.76
CA VAL A 71 1.85 12.73 4.39
C VAL A 71 1.39 11.60 3.49
N ASP A 72 2.02 10.43 3.60
CA ASP A 72 1.65 9.29 2.75
C ASP A 72 0.21 8.88 3.12
N PRO A 73 -0.66 8.52 2.15
CA PRO A 73 -2.05 8.19 2.44
C PRO A 73 -2.24 7.05 3.47
N GLU A 74 -1.24 6.18 3.61
CA GLU A 74 -1.23 5.12 4.63
C GLU A 74 -1.14 5.67 6.06
N ASP A 75 -0.50 6.82 6.26
CA ASP A 75 -0.23 7.45 7.56
C ASP A 75 -1.31 8.46 7.98
N LEU A 76 -2.34 8.67 7.16
CA LEU A 76 -3.47 9.56 7.47
C LEU A 76 -4.28 9.04 8.66
N ASP A 77 -4.69 9.96 9.55
CA ASP A 77 -5.58 9.65 10.67
C ASP A 77 -6.99 9.31 10.15
N PRO A 78 -7.50 8.08 10.34
CA PRO A 78 -8.83 7.68 9.88
C PRO A 78 -9.96 8.45 10.58
N ASN A 79 -9.71 9.09 11.73
CA ASN A 79 -10.71 9.91 12.42
C ASN A 79 -10.88 11.29 11.77
N ASP A 80 -9.94 11.72 10.93
CA ASP A 80 -9.99 13.01 10.23
C ASP A 80 -10.60 12.89 8.81
N ALA A 81 -11.56 11.98 8.68
CA ALA A 81 -12.07 11.48 7.41
C ALA A 81 -12.46 12.56 6.40
N VAL A 82 -13.25 13.54 6.82
CA VAL A 82 -13.75 14.61 5.94
C VAL A 82 -12.60 15.48 5.44
N ASN A 83 -11.60 15.77 6.28
CA ASN A 83 -10.44 16.56 5.85
C ASN A 83 -9.53 15.75 4.92
N ASN A 84 -9.35 14.45 5.18
CA ASN A 84 -8.63 13.54 4.27
C ASN A 84 -9.28 13.55 2.88
N ALA A 85 -10.59 13.30 2.82
CA ALA A 85 -11.35 13.28 1.57
C ALA A 85 -11.34 14.64 0.88
N LYS A 86 -11.54 15.73 1.62
CA LYS A 86 -11.52 17.10 1.09
C LYS A 86 -10.19 17.42 0.41
N LYS A 87 -9.06 17.17 1.08
CA LYS A 87 -7.72 17.37 0.50
C LYS A 87 -7.54 16.56 -0.77
N ALA A 88 -7.98 15.31 -0.79
CA ALA A 88 -7.86 14.43 -1.95
C ALA A 88 -8.68 14.94 -3.14
N ILE A 89 -9.94 15.31 -2.90
CA ILE A 89 -10.86 15.83 -3.93
C ILE A 89 -10.34 17.14 -4.52
N GLU A 90 -9.91 18.08 -3.67
CA GLU A 90 -9.32 19.36 -4.12
C GLU A 90 -8.03 19.14 -4.94
N THR A 91 -7.20 18.18 -4.52
CA THR A 91 -5.97 17.81 -5.25
C THR A 91 -6.29 17.19 -6.61
N ALA A 92 -7.28 16.30 -6.67
CA ALA A 92 -7.73 15.66 -7.90
C ALA A 92 -8.32 16.69 -8.89
N GLU A 93 -9.13 17.62 -8.42
CA GLU A 93 -9.67 18.71 -9.24
C GLU A 93 -8.54 19.59 -9.80
N LYS A 94 -7.67 20.05 -8.90
CA LYS A 94 -6.63 21.00 -9.23
C LYS A 94 -5.61 20.42 -10.19
N TYR A 95 -5.14 19.19 -9.96
CA TYR A 95 -4.00 18.64 -10.69
C TYR A 95 -4.31 17.45 -11.59
N LEU A 96 -5.39 16.70 -11.35
CA LEU A 96 -5.79 15.57 -12.22
C LEU A 96 -6.94 15.92 -13.17
N GLY A 97 -7.58 17.08 -12.98
CA GLY A 97 -8.73 17.52 -13.78
C GLY A 97 -10.01 16.74 -13.51
N VAL A 98 -10.09 16.04 -12.36
CA VAL A 98 -11.28 15.28 -11.96
C VAL A 98 -12.30 16.25 -11.35
N PRO A 99 -13.52 16.37 -11.90
CA PRO A 99 -14.51 17.31 -11.39
C PRO A 99 -15.05 16.84 -10.03
N PRO A 100 -15.22 17.74 -9.03
CA PRO A 100 -15.69 17.40 -7.68
C PRO A 100 -17.21 17.16 -7.65
N VAL A 101 -17.68 16.10 -8.34
CA VAL A 101 -19.12 15.77 -8.45
C VAL A 101 -19.69 15.10 -7.19
N LEU A 102 -18.83 14.72 -6.25
CA LEU A 102 -19.18 14.20 -4.93
C LEU A 102 -18.38 14.98 -3.90
N ASP A 103 -19.05 15.49 -2.86
CA ASP A 103 -18.38 16.24 -1.81
C ASP A 103 -17.73 15.32 -0.76
N ALA A 104 -16.81 15.89 0.02
CA ALA A 104 -16.05 15.15 1.03
C ALA A 104 -16.93 14.60 2.15
N ALA A 105 -17.96 15.35 2.58
CA ALA A 105 -18.81 14.94 3.70
C ALA A 105 -19.74 13.78 3.30
N ASP A 106 -20.25 13.82 2.08
CA ASP A 106 -21.08 12.79 1.47
C ASP A 106 -20.27 11.54 1.18
N MET A 107 -19.05 11.65 0.65
CA MET A 107 -18.14 10.50 0.50
C MET A 107 -17.85 9.83 1.84
N CYS A 108 -17.68 10.62 2.90
CA CYS A 108 -17.43 10.14 4.26
C CYS A 108 -18.68 9.65 5.00
N ASN A 109 -19.86 9.77 4.41
CA ASN A 109 -21.11 9.40 5.05
C ASN A 109 -21.26 7.86 5.12
N PRO A 110 -21.51 7.26 6.31
CA PRO A 110 -21.78 5.82 6.43
C PRO A 110 -22.97 5.31 5.61
N LYS A 111 -23.83 6.22 5.16
CA LYS A 111 -25.00 5.94 4.32
C LYS A 111 -24.82 6.42 2.87
N VAL A 112 -23.59 6.67 2.44
CA VAL A 112 -23.30 7.10 1.07
C VAL A 112 -23.85 6.07 0.08
N ASP A 113 -24.45 6.59 -1.00
CA ASP A 113 -24.92 5.76 -2.09
C ASP A 113 -23.75 5.25 -2.96
N GLU A 114 -23.82 3.98 -3.34
CA GLU A 114 -22.75 3.32 -4.09
C GLU A 114 -22.56 3.93 -5.49
N MET A 115 -23.64 4.33 -6.15
CA MET A 115 -23.58 4.93 -7.48
C MET A 115 -22.91 6.30 -7.42
N SER A 116 -23.10 7.06 -6.34
CA SER A 116 -22.43 8.35 -6.14
C SER A 116 -20.90 8.18 -6.09
N VAL A 117 -20.40 7.25 -5.29
CA VAL A 117 -18.95 6.98 -5.19
C VAL A 117 -18.42 6.41 -6.51
N MET A 118 -19.12 5.45 -7.13
CA MET A 118 -18.74 4.91 -8.43
C MET A 118 -18.68 5.99 -9.52
N THR A 119 -19.64 6.91 -9.54
CA THR A 119 -19.69 8.01 -10.51
C THR A 119 -18.45 8.87 -10.38
N TYR A 120 -18.08 9.26 -9.16
CA TYR A 120 -16.89 10.05 -8.91
C TYR A 120 -15.58 9.29 -9.23
N VAL A 121 -15.47 8.04 -8.80
CA VAL A 121 -14.27 7.23 -9.01
C VAL A 121 -14.06 6.90 -10.50
N SER A 122 -15.13 6.86 -11.31
CA SER A 122 -15.05 6.55 -12.74
C SER A 122 -14.35 7.61 -13.60
N TYR A 123 -14.07 8.80 -13.05
CA TYR A 123 -13.26 9.82 -13.73
C TYR A 123 -11.75 9.56 -13.66
N PHE A 124 -11.27 8.80 -12.67
CA PHE A 124 -9.83 8.59 -12.43
C PHE A 124 -9.09 7.77 -13.51
N PRO A 125 -9.67 6.73 -14.14
CA PRO A 125 -9.00 5.97 -15.20
C PRO A 125 -8.51 6.80 -16.38
N GLU A 126 -9.19 7.92 -16.68
CA GLU A 126 -8.85 8.82 -17.78
C GLU A 126 -8.15 10.11 -17.32
N ALA A 127 -7.96 10.26 -16.00
CA ALA A 127 -7.38 11.46 -15.42
C ALA A 127 -5.91 11.61 -15.81
N LYS A 128 -5.50 12.86 -16.06
CA LYS A 128 -4.14 13.20 -16.49
C LYS A 128 -3.59 14.29 -15.61
N CYS A 129 -2.38 14.09 -15.11
CA CYS A 129 -1.69 15.09 -14.31
C CYS A 129 -1.40 16.35 -15.15
N LYS A 130 -1.73 17.51 -14.59
CA LYS A 130 -1.44 18.82 -15.16
C LYS A 130 0.03 19.20 -14.89
N ALA A 131 0.65 19.87 -15.84
CA ALA A 131 2.03 20.33 -15.70
C ALA A 131 2.20 21.26 -14.49
N GLY A 132 3.28 21.07 -13.73
CA GLY A 132 3.60 21.88 -12.55
C GLY A 132 2.91 21.45 -11.26
N ALA A 133 2.30 20.25 -11.22
CA ALA A 133 1.78 19.70 -9.99
C ALA A 133 2.89 19.51 -8.94
N PRO A 134 2.65 19.85 -7.66
CA PRO A 134 3.60 19.63 -6.59
C PRO A 134 3.71 18.13 -6.35
N HIS A 135 4.90 17.59 -6.53
CA HIS A 135 5.19 16.21 -6.14
C HIS A 135 6.04 16.26 -4.89
N ARG A 136 5.66 15.46 -3.89
CA ARG A 136 6.53 15.21 -2.75
C ARG A 136 7.85 14.64 -3.27
N PRO A 137 9.00 15.07 -2.74
CA PRO A 137 10.25 14.38 -3.00
C PRO A 137 10.07 12.91 -2.62
N GLN A 138 10.08 12.04 -3.61
CA GLN A 138 10.19 10.60 -3.41
C GLN A 138 11.57 10.37 -2.82
N LEU A 139 11.70 10.49 -1.49
CA LEU A 139 12.90 10.04 -0.80
C LEU A 139 13.09 8.57 -1.19
N PRO A 140 14.31 8.13 -1.51
CA PRO A 140 14.55 6.71 -1.72
C PRO A 140 13.99 5.99 -0.51
N ALA A 141 13.18 4.95 -0.71
CA ALA A 141 12.39 4.35 0.35
C ALA A 141 13.27 3.97 1.57
N ALA A 142 14.54 3.63 1.34
CA ALA A 142 15.56 3.41 2.37
C ALA A 142 15.84 4.60 3.32
N ALA A 143 15.64 5.84 2.88
CA ALA A 143 15.82 7.04 3.71
C ALA A 143 14.68 7.28 4.70
N LYS A 144 13.57 6.53 4.59
CA LYS A 144 12.50 6.50 5.59
C LYS A 144 12.79 5.51 6.72
N CYS A 145 13.82 4.67 6.59
CA CYS A 145 14.26 3.79 7.68
C CYS A 145 14.94 4.61 8.79
N SER A 146 14.59 4.34 10.05
CA SER A 146 15.28 4.87 11.23
C SER A 146 15.76 3.74 12.12
N ALA A 147 16.70 4.00 13.02
CA ALA A 147 17.15 3.03 14.01
C ALA A 147 17.31 3.71 15.37
N GLU A 148 16.84 3.07 16.43
CA GLU A 148 16.92 3.59 17.80
C GLU A 148 17.35 2.51 18.79
N GLY A 149 17.98 2.92 19.89
CA GLY A 149 18.37 2.03 20.99
C GLY A 149 19.86 2.10 21.34
N PRO A 150 20.28 1.42 22.41
CA PRO A 150 21.66 1.44 22.92
C PRO A 150 22.74 1.13 21.88
N GLY A 151 22.41 0.29 20.88
CA GLY A 151 23.34 -0.08 19.81
C GLY A 151 23.64 1.01 18.79
N VAL A 152 22.85 2.07 18.72
CA VAL A 152 23.00 3.18 17.75
C VAL A 152 23.20 4.54 18.42
N THR A 153 23.20 4.61 19.75
CA THR A 153 23.50 5.84 20.49
C THR A 153 25.00 6.14 20.48
N PRO A 154 25.40 7.42 20.40
CA PRO A 154 26.82 7.81 20.38
C PRO A 154 27.54 7.56 21.71
N GLU A 155 26.80 7.44 22.80
CA GLU A 155 27.30 7.28 24.16
C GLU A 155 26.61 6.09 24.85
N GLY A 156 27.26 5.52 25.87
CA GLY A 156 26.68 4.44 26.71
C GLY A 156 26.98 3.00 26.26
N LEU A 157 27.68 2.80 25.15
CA LEU A 157 28.16 1.48 24.72
C LEU A 157 29.34 1.02 25.57
N VAL A 158 29.24 -0.22 26.08
CA VAL A 158 30.30 -0.87 26.86
C VAL A 158 30.82 -2.08 26.09
N ALA A 159 32.14 -2.21 25.98
CA ALA A 159 32.76 -3.37 25.38
C ALA A 159 32.25 -4.69 26.00
N LYS A 160 32.05 -5.71 25.16
CA LYS A 160 31.48 -7.04 25.55
C LYS A 160 30.04 -7.03 26.06
N GLN A 161 29.37 -5.88 26.17
CA GLN A 161 27.96 -5.87 26.54
C GLN A 161 27.05 -5.91 25.30
N PRO A 162 26.00 -6.74 25.28
CA PRO A 162 25.06 -6.76 24.18
C PRO A 162 24.39 -5.39 24.04
N ALA A 163 24.46 -4.84 22.83
CA ALA A 163 23.91 -3.54 22.50
C ALA A 163 22.71 -3.72 21.55
N PRO A 164 21.49 -3.84 22.11
CA PRO A 164 20.29 -3.96 21.29
C PRO A 164 19.97 -2.63 20.61
N PHE A 165 19.39 -2.69 19.41
CA PHE A 165 18.76 -1.57 18.75
C PHE A 165 17.63 -2.07 17.85
N THR A 166 16.68 -1.20 17.55
CA THR A 166 15.53 -1.51 16.70
C THR A 166 15.60 -0.66 15.45
N VAL A 167 15.49 -1.29 14.28
CA VAL A 167 15.36 -0.61 13.00
C VAL A 167 13.88 -0.53 12.64
N PHE A 168 13.39 0.69 12.44
CA PHE A 168 12.04 0.97 11.97
C PHE A 168 12.07 1.16 10.46
N THR A 169 11.19 0.45 9.75
CA THR A 169 11.07 0.52 8.28
C THR A 169 9.72 1.10 7.84
N ALA A 170 9.05 1.83 8.72
CA ALA A 170 7.79 2.51 8.42
C ALA A 170 7.97 3.45 7.20
N GLY A 171 7.15 3.28 6.18
CA GLY A 171 7.19 4.05 4.93
C GLY A 171 8.29 3.66 3.94
N ALA A 172 9.20 2.73 4.27
CA ALA A 172 10.33 2.34 3.41
C ALA A 172 9.99 1.30 2.31
N GLY A 173 8.71 0.95 2.15
CA GLY A 173 8.25 -0.04 1.17
C GLY A 173 8.61 -1.48 1.55
N LYS A 174 8.44 -2.41 0.59
CA LYS A 174 8.72 -3.84 0.81
C LYS A 174 10.20 -4.14 0.54
N GLY A 175 10.94 -4.55 1.57
CA GLY A 175 12.32 -5.01 1.46
C GLY A 175 12.87 -5.47 2.81
N THR A 176 13.85 -6.36 2.81
CA THR A 176 14.54 -6.79 4.03
C THR A 176 15.78 -5.91 4.24
N PRO A 177 15.90 -5.19 5.37
CA PRO A 177 17.09 -4.38 5.64
C PRO A 177 18.30 -5.29 5.86
N GLN A 178 19.44 -4.92 5.29
CA GLN A 178 20.72 -5.55 5.57
C GLN A 178 21.47 -4.70 6.60
N VAL A 179 21.79 -5.30 7.74
CA VAL A 179 22.50 -4.63 8.84
C VAL A 179 23.95 -5.13 8.87
N ASN A 180 24.90 -4.21 8.70
CA ASN A 180 26.33 -4.48 8.85
C ASN A 180 26.88 -3.54 9.93
N VAL A 181 27.50 -4.12 10.96
CA VAL A 181 28.12 -3.35 12.05
C VAL A 181 29.63 -3.36 11.86
N PHE A 182 30.24 -2.18 11.82
CA PHE A 182 31.68 -2.02 11.65
C PHE A 182 32.32 -1.57 12.97
N GLY A 183 33.33 -2.32 13.42
CA GLY A 183 34.17 -1.93 14.55
C GLY A 183 35.18 -0.84 14.20
N PRO A 184 35.96 -0.35 15.18
CA PRO A 184 36.94 0.73 15.02
C PRO A 184 38.01 0.45 13.94
N GLU A 185 38.36 -0.82 13.70
CA GLU A 185 39.31 -1.25 12.67
C GLU A 185 38.64 -1.68 11.34
N ARG A 186 37.39 -1.23 11.09
CA ARG A 186 36.52 -1.77 10.01
C ARG A 186 36.34 -3.29 10.07
N SER A 187 36.49 -3.88 11.27
CA SER A 187 36.15 -5.28 11.48
C SER A 187 34.63 -5.45 11.38
N ASN A 188 34.20 -6.47 10.65
CA ASN A 188 32.77 -6.80 10.56
C ASN A 188 32.35 -7.48 11.86
N ILE A 189 31.40 -6.90 12.58
CA ILE A 189 30.84 -7.46 13.80
C ILE A 189 29.55 -8.17 13.42
N THR A 190 29.41 -9.43 13.86
CA THR A 190 28.18 -10.18 13.68
C THR A 190 27.04 -9.50 14.42
N CYS A 191 25.98 -9.17 13.69
CA CYS A 191 24.74 -8.64 14.24
C CYS A 191 23.63 -9.65 13.98
N GLU A 192 22.89 -10.00 15.03
CA GLU A 192 21.67 -10.80 14.92
C GLU A 192 20.52 -9.86 14.58
N VAL A 193 19.80 -10.17 13.51
CA VAL A 193 18.63 -9.40 13.06
C VAL A 193 17.41 -10.31 13.09
N VAL A 194 16.38 -9.88 13.82
CA VAL A 194 15.11 -10.58 13.96
C VAL A 194 14.01 -9.68 13.41
N ASP A 195 13.25 -10.19 12.44
CA ASP A 195 12.06 -9.52 11.91
C ASP A 195 10.89 -9.73 12.89
N ASN A 196 10.30 -8.63 13.37
CA ASN A 196 9.17 -8.67 14.31
C ASN A 196 7.81 -8.79 13.60
N GLY A 197 7.76 -8.69 12.26
CA GLY A 197 6.54 -8.81 11.46
C GLY A 197 5.62 -7.59 11.50
N ASP A 198 6.02 -6.51 12.16
CA ASP A 198 5.28 -5.26 12.36
C ASP A 198 5.96 -4.05 11.67
N LYS A 199 6.79 -4.31 10.65
CA LYS A 199 7.67 -3.33 10.00
C LYS A 199 8.83 -2.84 10.89
N THR A 200 9.16 -3.58 11.95
CA THR A 200 10.36 -3.35 12.77
C THR A 200 11.29 -4.56 12.79
N PHE A 201 12.59 -4.30 12.95
CA PHE A 201 13.63 -5.31 13.03
C PHE A 201 14.45 -5.13 14.31
N SER A 202 14.43 -6.14 15.17
CA SER A 202 15.23 -6.18 16.39
C SER A 202 16.65 -6.61 16.04
N CYS A 203 17.63 -5.76 16.32
CA CYS A 203 19.03 -6.02 16.04
C CYS A 203 19.83 -6.10 17.35
N LEU A 204 20.74 -7.07 17.44
CA LEU A 204 21.62 -7.25 18.59
C LEU A 204 23.05 -7.46 18.11
N TYR A 205 24.00 -6.71 18.66
CA TYR A 205 25.41 -6.97 18.46
C TYR A 205 26.19 -6.78 19.76
N SER A 206 27.38 -7.36 19.83
CA SER A 206 28.30 -7.19 20.96
C SER A 206 29.57 -6.51 20.44
N PRO A 207 29.87 -5.27 20.87
CA PRO A 207 31.09 -4.58 20.46
C PRO A 207 32.31 -5.31 21.01
N PRO A 208 33.36 -5.53 20.18
CA PRO A 208 34.60 -6.17 20.60
C PRO A 208 35.33 -5.31 21.64
N GLU A 209 36.21 -5.95 22.41
CA GLU A 209 37.12 -5.26 23.33
C GLU A 209 38.06 -4.34 22.53
N GLN A 210 38.15 -3.08 22.93
CA GLN A 210 39.09 -2.10 22.37
C GLN A 210 40.53 -2.40 22.83
#